data_AF-A0A429A6C5-F1
#
_entry.id   AF-A0A429A6C5-F1
#
_cell.length_a   1.000
_cell.length_b   1.000
_cell.length_c   1.000
_cell.angle_alpha   90.00
_cell.angle_beta   90.00
_cell.angle_gamma   90.00
#
_symmetry.space_group_name_H-M   'P 1'
#
loop_
_entity.id
_entity.type
_entity.pdbx_description
1 polymer ?
#
loop_
_entity_poly.entity_id
_entity_poly.type
_entity_poly.pdbx_seq_one_letter_code
_entity_poly.pdbx_strand_id
1 'polypeptide(L)'
;MFVPLGGTTLLPASPPVLAQFDLNPGGAGLDAAGLPWTTWAAVSLVTLSTLTGATLARRKNATISVWLAIASALMLITALVDLLPDAWHEAEVTGVPLWLVGLAGVFGFLVITFFTRKGCGHNHGGGGGGRHAPGLHRRVKQAVSAAVYGGVGTAAALSLHRMIEGATLALAASAVVVAALVIHSASEGLALTAMLDLARRPAAPWLTLSCLAPAAGVVLATVAPLPAQSVPILLGMVTGVLLRTGLIGLAIARDSRRLTRRHLVLAAFAVAAIGGLLVTTQTLLTDGPRSAPIAAARGLTTAPAPRPNRPTPAPNPSPQPMSAAQLRAAVTAGQLTLEQLLARRDPATIAADATDLLRALPEHTTDQISRTLRAAKIGNGTSVGELTLFQRHLLLTALSDAPPTPRS
;
A
#
# COMPACT_ATOMS: atom_id res chain seq x y z
N MET A 1 -74.01 -37.95 -5.90
CA MET A 1 -73.35 -36.97 -6.78
C MET A 1 -71.86 -37.06 -6.48
N PHE A 2 -71.12 -37.80 -7.31
CA PHE A 2 -69.70 -38.10 -7.11
C PHE A 2 -68.86 -37.00 -7.75
N VAL A 3 -68.01 -36.35 -6.96
CA VAL A 3 -66.96 -35.43 -7.42
C VAL A 3 -65.65 -36.19 -7.43
N PRO A 4 -64.88 -36.24 -8.54
CA PRO A 4 -63.63 -36.96 -8.59
C PRO A 4 -62.51 -36.14 -7.91
N LEU A 5 -61.72 -36.84 -7.10
CA LEU A 5 -60.48 -36.33 -6.49
C LEU A 5 -59.45 -36.03 -7.59
N GLY A 6 -59.00 -34.77 -7.62
CA GLY A 6 -57.96 -34.29 -8.52
C GLY A 6 -56.61 -34.94 -8.24
N GLY A 7 -55.93 -35.32 -9.31
CA GLY A 7 -54.60 -35.91 -9.28
C GLY A 7 -53.54 -34.96 -8.70
N THR A 8 -52.80 -35.48 -7.73
CA THR A 8 -51.55 -34.92 -7.24
C THR A 8 -50.48 -35.05 -8.32
N THR A 9 -50.17 -33.95 -9.00
CA THR A 9 -48.94 -33.80 -9.78
C THR A 9 -47.75 -33.80 -8.83
N LEU A 10 -47.09 -34.95 -8.71
CA LEU A 10 -45.78 -35.08 -8.08
C LEU A 10 -44.76 -34.28 -8.89
N LEU A 11 -44.35 -33.13 -8.36
CA LEU A 11 -43.14 -32.43 -8.83
C LEU A 11 -41.92 -33.31 -8.52
N PRO A 12 -40.98 -33.50 -9.46
CA PRO A 12 -39.77 -34.23 -9.19
C PRO A 12 -38.93 -33.49 -8.14
N ALA A 13 -38.58 -34.20 -7.07
CA ALA A 13 -37.64 -33.73 -6.06
C ALA A 13 -36.32 -33.34 -6.75
N SER A 14 -35.89 -32.09 -6.54
CA SER A 14 -34.56 -31.65 -6.95
C SER A 14 -33.52 -32.46 -6.16
N PRO A 15 -32.51 -33.06 -6.81
CA PRO A 15 -31.49 -33.79 -6.10
C PRO A 15 -30.68 -32.85 -5.19
N PRO A 16 -30.15 -33.35 -4.07
CA PRO A 16 -29.29 -32.56 -3.21
C PRO A 16 -28.04 -32.14 -3.98
N VAL A 17 -27.81 -30.82 -4.05
CA VAL A 17 -26.55 -30.22 -4.50
C VAL A 17 -25.50 -30.48 -3.42
N LEU A 18 -25.04 -31.72 -3.35
CA LEU A 18 -23.87 -32.12 -2.58
C LEU A 18 -22.74 -32.43 -3.56
N ALA A 19 -21.75 -31.53 -3.53
CA ALA A 19 -20.35 -31.81 -3.79
C ALA A 19 -20.01 -32.59 -5.07
N GLN A 20 -20.08 -31.89 -6.20
CA GLN A 20 -19.19 -32.18 -7.33
C GLN A 20 -17.88 -31.40 -7.13
N PHE A 21 -17.14 -31.76 -6.08
CA PHE A 21 -15.70 -31.51 -6.03
C PHE A 21 -15.07 -32.59 -6.90
N ASP A 22 -14.92 -32.28 -8.19
CA ASP A 22 -14.05 -33.03 -9.10
C ASP A 22 -12.62 -32.93 -8.58
N LEU A 23 -12.24 -33.85 -7.69
CA LEU A 23 -10.87 -34.20 -7.41
C LEU A 23 -10.36 -34.97 -8.63
N ASN A 24 -9.95 -34.22 -9.65
CA ASN A 24 -9.21 -34.75 -10.79
C ASN A 24 -7.85 -35.28 -10.27
N PRO A 25 -7.62 -36.61 -10.18
CA PRO A 25 -6.40 -37.15 -9.57
C PRO A 25 -5.21 -37.23 -10.55
N GLY A 26 -5.36 -36.68 -11.76
CA GLY A 26 -4.43 -36.91 -12.88
C GLY A 26 -3.53 -35.75 -13.30
N GLY A 27 -3.53 -34.62 -12.59
CA GLY A 27 -2.77 -33.43 -13.05
C GLY A 27 -2.31 -32.43 -11.99
N ALA A 28 -2.46 -32.73 -10.69
CA ALA A 28 -1.90 -31.91 -9.62
C ALA A 28 -0.46 -32.32 -9.30
N GLY A 29 0.34 -32.51 -10.35
CA GLY A 29 1.78 -32.40 -10.22
C GLY A 29 2.08 -30.98 -9.74
N LEU A 30 3.08 -30.85 -8.88
CA LEU A 30 3.70 -29.59 -8.55
C LEU A 30 4.42 -29.02 -9.78
N ASP A 31 3.69 -28.70 -10.84
CA ASP A 31 3.93 -27.48 -11.60
C ASP A 31 3.50 -26.36 -10.62
N ALA A 32 4.23 -26.09 -9.54
CA ALA A 32 5.28 -25.09 -9.60
C ALA A 32 4.92 -24.05 -10.66
N ALA A 33 3.81 -23.32 -10.42
CA ALA A 33 3.50 -22.04 -11.01
C ALA A 33 4.64 -21.08 -10.65
N GLY A 34 5.81 -21.34 -11.24
CA GLY A 34 7.04 -20.67 -10.95
C GLY A 34 6.80 -19.22 -11.21
N LEU A 35 7.10 -18.39 -10.21
CA LEU A 35 7.39 -16.99 -10.43
C LEU A 35 8.13 -16.88 -11.77
N PRO A 36 7.58 -16.14 -12.75
CA PRO A 36 8.12 -16.17 -14.09
C PRO A 36 9.61 -15.84 -13.98
N TRP A 37 10.45 -16.67 -14.59
CA TRP A 37 11.91 -16.58 -14.48
C TRP A 37 12.44 -15.16 -14.77
N THR A 38 11.67 -14.38 -15.52
CA THR A 38 11.86 -12.95 -15.78
C THR A 38 11.86 -12.08 -14.52
N THR A 39 11.01 -12.35 -13.52
CA THR A 39 11.00 -11.65 -12.22
C THR A 39 12.30 -11.89 -11.46
N TRP A 40 12.77 -13.15 -11.42
CA TRP A 40 14.04 -13.48 -10.77
C TRP A 40 15.26 -12.91 -11.52
N ALA A 41 15.18 -12.87 -12.86
CA ALA A 41 16.18 -12.17 -13.67
C ALA A 41 16.21 -10.66 -13.35
N ALA A 42 15.04 -10.03 -13.21
CA ALA A 42 14.95 -8.61 -12.81
C ALA A 42 15.51 -8.36 -11.41
N VAL A 43 15.18 -9.20 -10.42
CA VAL A 43 15.74 -9.14 -9.06
C VAL A 43 17.26 -9.28 -9.09
N SER A 44 17.78 -10.21 -9.91
CA SER A 44 19.22 -10.40 -10.08
C SER A 44 19.88 -9.18 -10.69
N LEU A 45 19.27 -8.57 -11.71
CA LEU A 45 19.77 -7.37 -12.37
C LEU A 45 19.79 -6.17 -11.41
N VAL A 46 18.73 -5.97 -10.63
CA VAL A 46 18.65 -4.96 -9.56
C VAL A 46 19.75 -5.16 -8.50
N THR A 47 19.96 -6.41 -8.09
CA THR A 47 21.00 -6.77 -7.11
C THR A 47 22.41 -6.48 -7.64
N LEU A 48 22.70 -6.89 -8.88
CA LEU A 48 23.98 -6.60 -9.53
C LEU A 48 24.19 -5.10 -9.72
N SER A 49 23.13 -4.36 -10.06
CA SER A 49 23.18 -2.91 -10.18
C SER A 49 23.54 -2.23 -8.85
N THR A 50 22.92 -2.69 -7.76
CA THR A 50 23.23 -2.26 -6.39
C THR A 50 24.70 -2.44 -6.05
N LEU A 51 25.22 -3.65 -6.29
CA LEU A 51 26.62 -3.99 -6.03
C LEU A 51 27.56 -3.16 -6.90
N THR A 52 27.17 -2.88 -8.15
CA THR A 52 27.92 -2.02 -9.06
C THR A 52 27.98 -0.59 -8.53
N GLY A 53 26.87 -0.02 -8.07
CA GLY A 53 26.83 1.28 -7.41
C GLY A 53 27.73 1.34 -6.17
N ALA A 54 27.64 0.32 -5.32
CA ALA A 54 28.43 0.20 -4.10
C ALA A 54 29.94 0.03 -4.35
N THR A 55 30.33 -0.74 -5.37
CA THR A 55 31.73 -0.90 -5.77
C THR A 55 32.28 0.38 -6.40
N LEU A 56 31.48 1.09 -7.20
CA LEU A 56 31.86 2.38 -7.80
C LEU A 56 32.11 3.44 -6.72
N ALA A 57 31.26 3.49 -5.68
CA ALA A 57 31.43 4.38 -4.53
C ALA A 57 32.80 4.18 -3.85
N ARG A 58 33.21 2.93 -3.65
CA ARG A 58 34.50 2.60 -3.01
C ARG A 58 35.71 2.98 -3.87
N ARG A 59 35.60 2.89 -5.19
CA ARG A 59 36.75 3.10 -6.10
C ARG A 59 37.04 4.57 -6.42
N LYS A 60 36.03 5.44 -6.45
CA LYS A 60 36.19 6.82 -6.95
C LYS A 60 35.77 7.90 -5.94
N ASN A 61 36.50 7.96 -4.83
CA ASN A 61 36.24 8.88 -3.72
C ASN A 61 36.15 10.36 -4.15
N ALA A 62 36.95 10.77 -5.15
CA ALA A 62 36.97 12.15 -5.65
C ALA A 62 35.70 12.58 -6.41
N THR A 63 34.94 11.64 -6.97
CA THR A 63 33.74 11.93 -7.79
C THR A 63 32.42 11.64 -7.08
N ILE A 64 32.46 11.19 -5.81
CA ILE A 64 31.25 10.78 -5.07
C ILE A 64 30.20 11.89 -5.05
N SER A 65 30.57 13.15 -4.87
CA SER A 65 29.60 14.25 -4.82
C SER A 65 28.83 14.46 -6.12
N VAL A 66 29.46 14.24 -7.28
CA VAL A 66 28.80 14.35 -8.59
C VAL A 66 27.81 13.20 -8.77
N TRP A 67 28.25 11.97 -8.50
CA TRP A 67 27.38 10.80 -8.58
C TRP A 67 26.22 10.86 -7.59
N LEU A 68 26.46 11.35 -6.38
CA LEU A 68 25.42 11.56 -5.37
C LEU A 68 24.40 12.61 -5.84
N ALA A 69 24.84 13.69 -6.48
CA ALA A 69 23.93 14.69 -7.05
C ALA A 69 23.04 14.08 -8.15
N ILE A 70 23.64 13.32 -9.07
CA ILE A 70 22.92 12.65 -10.16
C ILE A 70 21.92 11.64 -9.58
N ALA A 71 22.36 10.78 -8.67
CA ALA A 71 21.53 9.80 -7.98
C ALA A 71 20.31 10.46 -7.30
N SER A 72 20.58 11.50 -6.51
CA SER A 72 19.55 12.25 -5.78
C SER A 72 18.53 12.88 -6.72
N ALA A 73 18.99 13.45 -7.84
CA ALA A 73 18.11 14.05 -8.83
C ALA A 73 17.26 13.00 -9.57
N LEU A 74 17.83 11.84 -9.91
CA LEU A 74 17.07 10.73 -10.49
C LEU A 74 16.01 10.21 -9.53
N MET A 75 16.34 10.03 -8.25
CA MET A 75 15.34 9.65 -7.22
C MET A 75 14.19 10.65 -7.13
N LEU A 76 14.49 11.96 -7.19
CA LEU A 76 13.46 13.01 -7.17
C LEU A 76 12.57 12.95 -8.41
N ILE A 77 13.14 12.73 -9.60
CA ILE A 77 12.34 12.55 -10.82
C ILE A 77 11.45 11.33 -10.69
N THR A 78 11.99 10.16 -10.33
CA THR A 78 11.20 8.93 -10.21
C THR A 78 10.05 9.10 -9.21
N ALA A 79 10.31 9.73 -8.06
CA ALA A 79 9.25 9.99 -7.09
C ALA A 79 8.13 10.89 -7.66
N LEU A 80 8.47 11.94 -8.41
CA LEU A 80 7.51 12.95 -8.87
C LEU A 80 6.82 12.60 -10.20
N VAL A 81 7.51 11.91 -11.10
CA VAL A 81 7.05 11.65 -12.48
C VAL A 81 6.51 10.23 -12.65
N ASP A 82 6.97 9.28 -11.82
CA ASP A 82 6.58 7.87 -11.93
C ASP A 82 5.59 7.53 -10.79
N LEU A 83 6.08 7.57 -9.54
CA LEU A 83 5.31 7.06 -8.41
C LEU A 83 4.12 7.93 -8.01
N LEU A 84 4.27 9.26 -8.06
CA LEU A 84 3.19 10.16 -7.66
C LEU A 84 2.00 10.11 -8.64
N PRO A 85 2.18 10.17 -9.97
CA PRO A 85 1.09 9.98 -10.92
C PRO A 85 0.44 8.60 -10.80
N ASP A 86 1.23 7.54 -10.64
CA ASP A 86 0.71 6.17 -10.47
C ASP A 86 -0.11 6.03 -9.17
N ALA A 87 0.36 6.60 -8.06
CA ALA A 87 -0.38 6.60 -6.80
C ALA A 87 -1.72 7.33 -6.92
N TRP A 88 -1.75 8.43 -7.67
CA TRP A 88 -2.95 9.20 -7.94
C TRP A 88 -3.93 8.41 -8.81
N HIS A 89 -3.45 7.84 -9.91
CA HIS A 89 -4.25 7.08 -10.83
C HIS A 89 -4.86 5.84 -10.16
N GLU A 90 -4.07 5.08 -9.39
CA GLU A 90 -4.61 3.91 -8.69
C GLU A 90 -5.57 4.29 -7.55
N ALA A 91 -5.41 5.47 -6.93
CA ALA A 91 -6.37 5.94 -5.96
C ALA A 91 -7.75 6.21 -6.59
N GLU A 92 -7.77 6.81 -7.78
CA GLU A 92 -9.00 7.03 -8.54
C GLU A 92 -9.65 5.70 -8.93
N VAL A 93 -8.87 4.74 -9.43
CA VAL A 93 -9.37 3.41 -9.86
C VAL A 93 -9.90 2.59 -8.68
N THR A 94 -9.24 2.65 -7.52
CA THR A 94 -9.61 1.85 -6.34
C THR A 94 -10.59 2.57 -5.39
N GLY A 95 -10.98 3.81 -5.71
CA GLY A 95 -11.87 4.62 -4.87
C GLY A 95 -11.23 5.09 -3.55
N VAL A 96 -9.90 5.07 -3.45
CA VAL A 96 -9.17 5.59 -2.30
C VAL A 96 -9.17 7.12 -2.37
N PRO A 97 -9.56 7.83 -1.31
CA PRO A 97 -9.58 9.28 -1.37
C PRO A 97 -8.15 9.84 -1.47
N LEU A 98 -7.94 10.77 -2.41
CA LEU A 98 -6.62 11.35 -2.73
C LEU A 98 -5.91 12.01 -1.54
N TRP A 99 -6.65 12.55 -0.58
CA TRP A 99 -6.06 13.11 0.64
C TRP A 99 -5.33 12.05 1.48
N LEU A 100 -5.78 10.79 1.42
CA LEU A 100 -5.15 9.69 2.15
C LEU A 100 -3.79 9.33 1.54
N VAL A 101 -3.68 9.36 0.20
CA VAL A 101 -2.41 9.20 -0.53
C VAL A 101 -1.45 10.34 -0.18
N GLY A 102 -1.95 11.58 -0.19
CA GLY A 102 -1.18 12.76 0.22
C GLY A 102 -0.67 12.66 1.67
N LEU A 103 -1.54 12.25 2.62
CA LEU A 103 -1.14 12.03 4.01
C LEU A 103 -0.12 10.90 4.15
N ALA A 104 -0.26 9.82 3.39
CA ALA A 104 0.71 8.73 3.39
C ALA A 104 2.09 9.23 2.91
N GLY A 105 2.13 10.05 1.87
CA GLY A 105 3.37 10.69 1.41
C GLY A 105 3.98 11.64 2.44
N VAL A 106 3.19 12.50 3.07
CA VAL A 106 3.66 13.34 4.17
C VAL A 106 4.21 12.49 5.32
N PHE A 107 3.51 11.41 5.69
CA PHE A 107 3.94 10.47 6.71
C PHE A 107 5.29 9.83 6.37
N GLY A 108 5.44 9.27 5.16
CA GLY A 108 6.70 8.71 4.69
C GLY A 108 7.86 9.72 4.73
N PHE A 109 7.62 10.94 4.27
CA PHE A 109 8.58 12.04 4.33
C PHE A 109 8.99 12.38 5.77
N LEU A 110 8.02 12.46 6.69
CA LEU A 110 8.25 12.78 8.10
C LEU A 110 8.98 11.67 8.84
N VAL A 111 8.69 10.40 8.56
CA VAL A 111 9.39 9.26 9.15
C VAL A 111 10.88 9.31 8.82
N ILE A 112 11.24 9.51 7.55
CA ILE A 112 12.66 9.67 7.16
C ILE A 112 13.25 10.93 7.76
N THR A 113 12.49 12.02 7.81
CA THR A 113 12.94 13.26 8.46
C THR A 113 13.24 13.04 9.94
N PHE A 114 12.43 12.26 10.65
CA PHE A 114 12.63 11.96 12.06
C PHE A 114 13.91 11.16 12.30
N PHE A 115 14.16 10.13 11.48
CA PHE A 115 15.39 9.33 11.57
C PHE A 115 16.63 10.12 11.19
N THR A 116 16.52 11.04 10.22
CA THR A 116 17.66 11.84 9.74
C THR A 116 17.95 13.07 10.61
N ARG A 117 16.93 13.72 11.20
CA ARG A 117 17.08 14.97 11.97
C ARG A 117 17.82 14.78 13.29
N LYS A 118 17.73 13.61 13.92
CA LYS A 118 18.47 13.31 15.18
C LYS A 118 19.97 13.07 14.97
N GLY A 119 20.46 13.05 13.73
CA GLY A 119 21.88 12.95 13.39
C GLY A 119 22.65 14.28 13.44
N CYS A 120 21.98 15.44 13.36
CA CYS A 120 22.63 16.75 13.38
C CYS A 120 22.90 17.24 14.80
N GLY A 121 23.82 16.56 15.50
CA GLY A 121 24.42 17.04 16.74
C GLY A 121 25.38 18.18 16.47
N HIS A 122 24.86 19.38 16.14
CA HIS A 122 25.67 20.59 16.14
C HIS A 122 26.10 20.91 17.58
N ASN A 123 27.26 20.40 17.97
CA ASN A 123 28.00 20.96 19.08
C ASN A 123 28.64 22.24 18.55
N HIS A 124 27.95 23.37 18.72
CA HIS A 124 28.57 24.68 18.64
C HIS A 124 29.59 24.78 19.77
N GLY A 125 30.77 24.21 19.54
CA GLY A 125 31.97 24.51 20.29
C GLY A 125 32.38 25.92 19.92
N GLY A 126 31.72 26.89 20.57
CA GLY A 126 32.19 28.25 20.62
C GLY A 126 33.64 28.24 21.11
N GLY A 127 34.51 28.86 20.32
CA GLY A 127 35.82 29.24 20.80
C GLY A 127 35.66 30.17 22.01
N GLY A 128 36.44 29.92 23.05
CA GLY A 128 36.65 30.89 24.13
C GLY A 128 36.36 30.34 25.52
N GLY A 129 37.43 29.95 26.21
CA GLY A 129 37.55 30.13 27.66
C GLY A 129 37.08 28.96 28.53
N GLY A 130 38.05 28.22 29.09
CA GLY A 130 37.82 27.39 30.27
C GLY A 130 38.38 25.99 30.15
N ARG A 131 39.60 25.79 30.66
CA ARG A 131 40.20 24.48 30.93
C ARG A 131 39.41 23.78 32.04
N HIS A 132 38.26 23.24 31.72
CA HIS A 132 37.65 22.19 32.51
C HIS A 132 37.60 20.94 31.64
N ALA A 133 37.91 19.80 32.23
CA ALA A 133 37.85 18.50 31.60
C ALA A 133 36.54 17.77 31.93
N PRO A 134 35.36 18.17 31.41
CA PRO A 134 34.20 17.30 31.42
C PRO A 134 34.08 16.57 30.08
N GLY A 135 34.05 15.23 30.15
CA GLY A 135 33.11 14.48 29.32
C GLY A 135 33.65 13.73 28.11
N LEU A 136 34.52 12.74 28.33
CA LEU A 136 34.65 11.59 27.40
C LEU A 136 33.27 10.94 27.16
N HIS A 137 32.43 10.90 28.20
CA HIS A 137 31.08 10.32 28.17
C HIS A 137 30.10 11.07 27.26
N ARG A 138 30.25 12.40 27.13
CA ARG A 138 29.40 13.22 26.23
C ARG A 138 29.77 13.03 24.77
N ARG A 139 31.08 12.90 24.47
CA ARG A 139 31.56 12.59 23.11
C ARG A 139 31.15 11.19 22.67
N VAL A 140 31.24 10.20 23.56
CA VAL A 140 30.76 8.83 23.27
C VAL A 140 29.25 8.83 23.03
N LYS A 141 28.45 9.50 23.87
CA LYS A 141 26.98 9.56 23.69
C LYS A 141 26.57 10.31 22.41
N GLN A 142 27.27 11.38 22.03
CA GLN A 142 27.02 12.11 20.78
C GLN A 142 27.47 11.34 19.54
N ALA A 143 28.63 10.66 19.58
CA ALA A 143 29.11 9.82 18.49
C ALA A 143 28.21 8.60 18.28
N VAL A 144 27.76 7.96 19.37
CA VAL A 144 26.80 6.86 19.32
C VAL A 144 25.45 7.34 18.79
N SER A 145 24.95 8.50 19.21
CA SER A 145 23.73 9.10 18.66
C SER A 145 23.83 9.39 17.16
N ALA A 146 24.90 10.03 16.70
CA ALA A 146 25.08 10.36 15.29
C ALA A 146 25.27 9.10 14.41
N ALA A 147 26.04 8.12 14.89
CA ALA A 147 26.34 6.90 14.15
C ALA A 147 25.20 5.86 14.16
N VAL A 148 24.37 5.83 15.22
CA VAL A 148 23.22 4.92 15.32
C VAL A 148 22.00 5.48 14.59
N TYR A 149 21.74 6.79 14.66
CA TYR A 149 20.54 7.35 14.02
C TYR A 149 20.78 7.76 12.55
N GLY A 150 22.00 8.12 12.14
CA GLY A 150 22.27 8.55 10.76
C GLY A 150 22.50 7.40 9.77
N GLY A 151 23.41 6.46 10.06
CA GLY A 151 23.81 5.43 9.10
C GLY A 151 22.90 4.19 9.10
N VAL A 152 22.59 3.67 10.29
CA VAL A 152 21.77 2.45 10.47
C VAL A 152 20.31 2.73 10.11
N GLY A 153 19.73 3.84 10.59
CA GLY A 153 18.36 4.23 10.26
C GLY A 153 18.15 4.39 8.75
N THR A 154 19.10 5.05 8.07
CA THR A 154 19.02 5.22 6.63
C THR A 154 19.21 3.90 5.87
N ALA A 155 20.14 3.04 6.30
CA ALA A 155 20.35 1.73 5.68
C ALA A 155 19.13 0.81 5.85
N ALA A 156 18.47 0.83 7.02
CA ALA A 156 17.24 0.11 7.27
C ALA A 156 16.09 0.64 6.41
N ALA A 157 15.93 1.97 6.33
CA ALA A 157 14.92 2.60 5.49
C ALA A 157 15.11 2.27 3.99
N LEU A 158 16.34 2.33 3.48
CA LEU A 158 16.66 1.92 2.11
C LEU A 158 16.39 0.43 1.88
N SER A 159 16.72 -0.44 2.85
CA SER A 159 16.43 -1.87 2.72
C SER A 159 14.91 -2.15 2.68
N LEU A 160 14.13 -1.47 3.52
CA LEU A 160 12.66 -1.55 3.49
C LEU A 160 12.11 -1.02 2.16
N HIS A 161 12.64 0.11 1.67
CA HIS A 161 12.25 0.67 0.37
C HIS A 161 12.46 -0.33 -0.76
N ARG A 162 13.63 -0.99 -0.81
CA ARG A 162 13.94 -2.04 -1.80
C ARG A 162 13.09 -3.28 -1.68
N MET A 163 12.68 -3.64 -0.47
CA MET A 163 11.71 -4.71 -0.29
C MET A 163 10.37 -4.34 -0.94
N ILE A 164 9.95 -3.07 -0.85
CA ILE A 164 8.74 -2.61 -1.55
C ILE A 164 8.95 -2.62 -3.07
N GLU A 165 10.12 -2.22 -3.58
CA GLU A 165 10.45 -2.35 -5.02
C GLU A 165 10.43 -3.82 -5.50
N GLY A 166 10.92 -4.74 -4.68
CA GLY A 166 10.82 -6.17 -4.96
C GLY A 166 9.37 -6.64 -5.05
N ALA A 167 8.52 -6.16 -4.15
CA ALA A 167 7.10 -6.45 -4.20
C ALA A 167 6.45 -5.87 -5.48
N THR A 168 6.83 -4.67 -5.92
CA THR A 168 6.30 -4.10 -7.16
C THR A 168 6.82 -4.83 -8.40
N LEU A 169 8.06 -5.33 -8.42
CA LEU A 169 8.59 -6.18 -9.49
C LEU A 169 7.78 -7.47 -9.69
N ALA A 170 7.29 -8.06 -8.61
CA ALA A 170 6.41 -9.23 -8.70
C ALA A 170 5.05 -8.90 -9.34
N LEU A 171 4.60 -7.64 -9.22
CA LEU A 171 3.29 -7.19 -9.67
C LEU A 171 3.30 -6.53 -11.06
N ALA A 172 4.43 -5.93 -11.47
CA ALA A 172 4.50 -5.06 -12.64
C ALA A 172 5.84 -5.19 -13.40
N ALA A 173 6.18 -6.42 -13.83
CA ALA A 173 7.40 -6.69 -14.60
C ALA A 173 7.29 -6.19 -16.05
N SER A 174 7.45 -4.88 -16.26
CA SER A 174 7.70 -4.28 -17.58
C SER A 174 9.20 -4.04 -17.78
N ALA A 175 9.71 -4.24 -19.00
CA ALA A 175 11.12 -3.99 -19.33
C ALA A 175 11.55 -2.55 -19.00
N VAL A 176 10.65 -1.57 -19.20
CA VAL A 176 10.91 -0.16 -18.88
C VAL A 176 11.04 0.05 -17.36
N VAL A 177 10.14 -0.56 -16.59
CA VAL A 177 10.17 -0.50 -15.11
C VAL A 177 11.44 -1.17 -14.59
N VAL A 178 11.82 -2.34 -15.12
CA VAL A 178 13.06 -3.02 -14.75
C VAL A 178 14.29 -2.16 -15.06
N ALA A 179 14.34 -1.52 -16.23
CA ALA A 179 15.44 -0.62 -16.58
C ALA A 179 15.53 0.59 -15.64
N ALA A 180 14.39 1.20 -15.30
CA ALA A 180 14.32 2.30 -14.34
C ALA A 180 14.81 1.86 -12.95
N LEU A 181 14.34 0.72 -12.45
CA LEU A 181 14.75 0.14 -11.16
C LEU A 181 16.23 -0.21 -11.13
N VAL A 182 16.81 -0.66 -12.23
CA VAL A 182 18.25 -0.93 -12.34
C VAL A 182 19.05 0.36 -12.18
N ILE A 183 18.70 1.41 -12.91
CA ILE A 183 19.40 2.70 -12.81
C ILE A 183 19.25 3.27 -11.39
N HIS A 184 18.03 3.22 -10.85
CA HIS A 184 17.71 3.63 -9.49
C HIS A 184 18.56 2.85 -8.47
N SER A 185 18.63 1.54 -8.60
CA SER A 185 19.32 0.64 -7.69
C SER A 185 20.83 0.82 -7.63
N ALA A 186 21.47 1.15 -8.76
CA ALA A 186 22.88 1.55 -8.77
C ALA A 186 23.09 2.83 -7.97
N SER A 187 22.21 3.80 -8.15
CA SER A 187 22.27 5.10 -7.48
C SER A 187 22.13 4.96 -5.96
N GLU A 188 21.24 4.07 -5.51
CA GLU A 188 21.07 3.73 -4.10
C GLU A 188 22.27 2.99 -3.52
N GLY A 189 22.82 2.00 -4.24
CA GLY A 189 24.00 1.26 -3.78
C GLY A 189 25.21 2.18 -3.55
N LEU A 190 25.34 3.20 -4.40
CA LEU A 190 26.33 4.26 -4.25
C LEU A 190 26.05 5.13 -3.01
N ALA A 191 24.82 5.62 -2.86
CA ALA A 191 24.42 6.47 -1.74
C ALA A 191 24.56 5.75 -0.39
N LEU A 192 24.08 4.51 -0.29
CA LEU A 192 24.18 3.66 0.90
C LEU A 192 25.64 3.46 1.30
N THR A 193 26.51 3.15 0.33
CA THR A 193 27.94 2.94 0.61
C THR A 193 28.61 4.22 1.09
N ALA A 194 28.33 5.36 0.45
CA ALA A 194 28.86 6.65 0.87
C ALA A 194 28.40 7.03 2.30
N MET A 195 27.13 6.79 2.63
CA MET A 195 26.60 7.06 3.97
C MET A 195 27.18 6.14 5.05
N LEU A 196 27.37 4.85 4.73
CA LEU A 196 27.98 3.91 5.66
C LEU A 196 29.47 4.20 5.89
N ASP A 197 30.18 4.63 4.85
CA ASP A 197 31.57 5.08 4.94
C ASP A 197 31.69 6.35 5.82
N LEU A 198 30.83 7.35 5.58
CA LEU A 198 30.72 8.54 6.44
C LEU A 198 30.39 8.20 7.90
N ALA A 199 29.53 7.21 8.12
CA ALA A 199 29.17 6.73 9.45
C ALA A 199 30.23 5.79 10.08
N ARG A 200 31.31 5.46 9.35
CA ARG A 200 32.34 4.48 9.74
C ARG A 200 31.76 3.13 10.15
N ARG A 201 30.70 2.69 9.47
CA ARG A 201 30.04 1.39 9.71
C ARG A 201 30.48 0.38 8.66
N PRO A 202 30.55 -0.91 9.01
CA PRO A 202 30.87 -1.95 8.03
C PRO A 202 29.78 -1.98 6.95
N ALA A 203 30.17 -1.73 5.69
CA ALA A 203 29.23 -1.67 4.58
C ALA A 203 28.66 -3.04 4.20
N ALA A 204 29.42 -4.12 4.39
CA ALA A 204 29.08 -5.47 3.95
C ALA A 204 27.71 -5.97 4.43
N PRO A 205 27.38 -6.00 5.75
CA PRO A 205 26.10 -6.55 6.21
C PRO A 205 24.90 -5.75 5.69
N TRP A 206 25.01 -4.42 5.62
CA TRP A 206 23.95 -3.56 5.10
C TRP A 206 23.76 -3.71 3.60
N LEU A 207 24.85 -3.85 2.84
CA LEU A 207 24.79 -4.14 1.42
C LEU A 207 24.16 -5.51 1.16
N THR A 208 24.51 -6.54 1.93
CA THR A 208 23.87 -7.86 1.84
C THR A 208 22.38 -7.75 2.12
N LEU A 209 21.98 -7.07 3.19
CA LEU A 209 20.57 -6.86 3.51
C LEU A 209 19.83 -6.13 2.38
N SER A 210 20.40 -5.05 1.85
CA SER A 210 19.81 -4.32 0.72
C SER A 210 19.76 -5.15 -0.57
N CYS A 211 20.73 -6.04 -0.82
CA CYS A 211 20.71 -6.95 -1.97
C CYS A 211 19.64 -8.05 -1.83
N LEU A 212 19.38 -8.52 -0.62
CA LEU A 212 18.36 -9.53 -0.35
C LEU A 212 16.94 -8.96 -0.28
N ALA A 213 16.81 -7.66 0.01
CA ALA A 213 15.52 -7.01 0.19
C ALA A 213 14.57 -7.13 -1.02
N PRO A 214 14.99 -6.93 -2.29
CA PRO A 214 14.10 -7.11 -3.44
C PRO A 214 13.56 -8.54 -3.55
N ALA A 215 14.39 -9.56 -3.30
CA ALA A 215 13.95 -10.94 -3.28
C ALA A 215 12.92 -11.20 -2.17
N ALA A 216 13.16 -10.67 -0.97
CA ALA A 216 12.19 -10.73 0.13
C ALA A 216 10.87 -10.04 -0.22
N GLY A 217 10.94 -8.93 -0.96
CA GLY A 217 9.77 -8.21 -1.50
C GLY A 217 8.93 -9.07 -2.44
N VAL A 218 9.57 -9.71 -3.41
CA VAL A 218 8.90 -10.65 -4.33
C VAL A 218 8.22 -11.76 -3.56
N VAL A 219 8.94 -12.40 -2.63
CA VAL A 219 8.36 -13.47 -1.79
C VAL A 219 7.17 -12.96 -1.00
N LEU A 220 7.29 -11.81 -0.33
CA LEU A 220 6.20 -11.22 0.45
C LEU A 220 4.96 -10.93 -0.40
N ALA A 221 5.14 -10.37 -1.59
CA ALA A 221 4.03 -10.11 -2.52
C ALA A 221 3.35 -11.40 -2.99
N THR A 222 4.10 -12.50 -3.10
CA THR A 222 3.53 -13.80 -3.48
C THR A 222 2.78 -14.50 -2.34
N VAL A 223 3.24 -14.36 -1.10
CA VAL A 223 2.60 -15.03 0.06
C VAL A 223 1.47 -14.22 0.67
N ALA A 224 1.50 -12.90 0.53
CA ALA A 224 0.55 -11.98 1.15
C ALA A 224 0.10 -10.93 0.12
N PRO A 225 -0.84 -11.28 -0.79
CA PRO A 225 -1.34 -10.33 -1.77
C PRO A 225 -1.95 -9.12 -1.06
N LEU A 226 -1.46 -7.94 -1.43
CA LEU A 226 -1.89 -6.69 -0.82
C LEU A 226 -3.32 -6.35 -1.27
N PRO A 227 -4.19 -5.86 -0.37
CA PRO A 227 -5.49 -5.31 -0.75
C PRO A 227 -5.29 -4.21 -1.79
N ALA A 228 -6.12 -4.15 -2.83
CA ALA A 228 -5.99 -3.17 -3.91
C ALA A 228 -5.96 -1.73 -3.38
N GLN A 229 -6.71 -1.42 -2.32
CA GLN A 229 -6.76 -0.11 -1.69
C GLN A 229 -5.45 0.29 -0.98
N SER A 230 -4.61 -0.68 -0.62
CA SER A 230 -3.34 -0.40 0.05
C SER A 230 -2.25 0.06 -0.92
N VAL A 231 -2.35 -0.32 -2.21
CA VAL A 231 -1.35 0.01 -3.24
C VAL A 231 -1.13 1.52 -3.38
N PRO A 232 -2.17 2.37 -3.63
CA PRO A 232 -1.95 3.81 -3.77
C PRO A 232 -1.46 4.47 -2.47
N ILE A 233 -1.83 3.94 -1.30
CA ILE A 233 -1.35 4.43 0.00
C ILE A 233 0.14 4.15 0.15
N LEU A 234 0.57 2.93 -0.18
CA LEU A 234 1.98 2.53 -0.13
C LEU A 234 2.81 3.33 -1.15
N LEU A 235 2.32 3.51 -2.38
CA LEU A 235 2.99 4.34 -3.40
C LEU A 235 3.13 5.80 -2.94
N GLY A 236 2.09 6.37 -2.33
CA GLY A 236 2.15 7.70 -1.72
C GLY A 236 3.23 7.77 -0.63
N MET A 237 3.23 6.81 0.31
CA MET A 237 4.24 6.74 1.37
C MET A 237 5.67 6.63 0.84
N VAL A 238 5.89 5.75 -0.14
CA VAL A 238 7.20 5.56 -0.79
C VAL A 238 7.66 6.81 -1.51
N THR A 239 6.75 7.48 -2.23
CA THR A 239 7.01 8.80 -2.86
C THR A 239 7.56 9.79 -1.83
N GLY A 240 6.93 9.88 -0.65
CA GLY A 240 7.39 10.74 0.44
C GLY A 240 8.79 10.40 0.97
N VAL A 241 9.07 9.10 1.15
CA VAL A 241 10.37 8.57 1.59
C VAL A 241 11.48 8.95 0.58
N LEU A 242 11.22 8.71 -0.71
CA LEU A 242 12.16 9.00 -1.79
C LEU A 242 12.40 10.50 -1.94
N LEU A 243 11.33 11.30 -1.87
CA LEU A 243 11.43 12.76 -1.93
C LEU A 243 12.35 13.29 -0.83
N ARG A 244 12.17 12.83 0.41
CA ARG A 244 13.04 13.25 1.52
C ARG A 244 14.49 12.83 1.30
N THR A 245 14.71 11.58 0.89
CA THR A 245 16.06 11.03 0.71
C THR A 245 16.80 11.73 -0.43
N GLY A 246 16.13 11.97 -1.56
CA GLY A 246 16.66 12.72 -2.69
C GLY A 246 17.00 14.17 -2.32
N LEU A 247 16.15 14.85 -1.53
CA LEU A 247 16.44 16.21 -1.06
C LEU A 247 17.67 16.26 -0.14
N ILE A 248 17.82 15.30 0.77
CA ILE A 248 19.00 15.21 1.64
C ILE A 248 20.26 14.94 0.82
N GLY A 249 20.22 13.96 -0.08
CA GLY A 249 21.37 13.63 -0.94
C GLY A 249 21.79 14.81 -1.81
N LEU A 250 20.84 15.55 -2.36
CA LEU A 250 21.10 16.76 -3.13
C LEU A 250 21.70 17.88 -2.27
N ALA A 251 21.22 18.07 -1.04
CA ALA A 251 21.78 19.03 -0.09
C ALA A 251 23.24 18.70 0.26
N ILE A 252 23.54 17.44 0.59
CA ILE A 252 24.90 16.96 0.87
C ILE A 252 25.82 17.19 -0.33
N ALA A 253 25.32 16.89 -1.54
CA ALA A 253 26.09 17.09 -2.76
C ALA A 253 26.42 18.58 -3.00
N ARG A 254 25.47 19.49 -2.72
CA ARG A 254 25.68 20.95 -2.82
C ARG A 254 26.69 21.47 -1.81
N ASP A 255 26.60 21.03 -0.55
CA ASP A 255 27.48 21.50 0.52
C ASP A 255 28.93 21.05 0.36
N SER A 256 29.17 20.01 -0.44
CA SER A 256 30.51 19.44 -0.66
C SER A 256 31.50 20.39 -1.36
N ARG A 257 31.14 21.64 -1.72
CA ARG A 257 31.93 22.72 -2.37
C ARG A 257 32.74 22.35 -3.63
N ARG A 258 32.72 21.07 -4.05
CA ARG A 258 33.46 20.52 -5.20
C ARG A 258 32.64 20.51 -6.49
N LEU A 259 31.35 20.84 -6.43
CA LEU A 259 30.51 20.95 -7.62
C LEU A 259 30.74 22.31 -8.27
N THR A 260 31.66 22.36 -9.24
CA THR A 260 31.72 23.51 -10.15
C THR A 260 30.40 23.65 -10.92
N ARG A 261 30.00 24.87 -11.31
CA ARG A 261 28.77 25.14 -12.08
C ARG A 261 28.59 24.19 -13.28
N ARG A 262 29.69 23.78 -13.91
CA ARG A 262 29.70 22.82 -15.03
C ARG A 262 29.12 21.46 -14.65
N HIS A 263 29.43 20.93 -13.47
CA HIS A 263 28.88 19.67 -12.99
C HIS A 263 27.38 19.76 -12.70
N LEU A 264 26.90 20.90 -12.19
CA LEU A 264 25.47 21.13 -11.99
C LEU A 264 24.71 21.19 -13.31
N VAL A 265 25.27 21.86 -14.32
CA VAL A 265 24.68 21.90 -15.67
C VAL A 265 24.66 20.50 -16.30
N LEU A 266 25.76 19.75 -16.20
CA LEU A 266 25.82 18.36 -16.69
C LEU A 266 24.83 17.44 -15.97
N ALA A 267 24.72 17.55 -14.64
CA ALA A 267 23.76 16.78 -13.87
C ALA A 267 22.32 17.15 -14.26
N ALA A 268 22.00 18.44 -14.35
CA ALA A 268 20.69 18.92 -14.79
C ALA A 268 20.36 18.44 -16.21
N PHE A 269 21.32 18.46 -17.13
CA PHE A 269 21.14 17.97 -18.49
C PHE A 269 20.90 16.46 -18.52
N ALA A 270 21.69 15.67 -17.78
CA ALA A 270 21.50 14.22 -17.70
C ALA A 270 20.13 13.85 -17.12
N VAL A 271 19.72 14.56 -16.07
CA VAL A 271 18.43 14.45 -15.39
C VAL A 271 17.29 14.82 -16.36
N ALA A 272 17.41 15.91 -17.11
CA ALA A 272 16.43 16.32 -18.11
C ALA A 272 16.36 15.35 -19.29
N ALA A 273 17.50 14.82 -19.76
CA ALA A 273 17.56 13.87 -20.85
C ALA A 273 16.91 12.53 -20.47
N ILE A 274 17.21 12.02 -19.26
CA ILE A 274 16.59 10.79 -18.74
C ILE A 274 15.10 11.00 -18.48
N GLY A 275 14.70 12.12 -17.87
CA GLY A 275 13.29 12.45 -17.68
C GLY A 275 12.53 12.58 -18.99
N GLY A 276 13.11 13.26 -19.99
CA GLY A 276 12.54 13.38 -21.32
C GLY A 276 12.39 12.03 -22.03
N LEU A 277 13.40 11.17 -21.92
CA LEU A 277 13.35 9.80 -22.45
C LEU A 277 12.23 9.00 -21.78
N LEU A 278 12.12 9.01 -20.45
CA LEU A 278 11.07 8.31 -19.72
C LEU A 278 9.67 8.78 -20.14
N VAL A 279 9.44 10.09 -20.18
CA VAL A 279 8.16 10.67 -20.63
C VAL A 279 7.86 10.28 -22.07
N THR A 280 8.85 10.36 -22.97
CA THR A 280 8.67 10.03 -24.39
C THR A 280 8.37 8.53 -24.57
N THR A 281 9.06 7.66 -23.82
CA THR A 281 8.76 6.22 -23.83
C THR A 281 7.35 5.93 -23.30
N GLN A 282 6.91 6.61 -22.24
CA GLN A 282 5.54 6.46 -21.74
C GLN A 282 4.51 6.93 -22.76
N THR A 283 4.69 8.09 -23.39
CA THR A 283 3.75 8.60 -24.40
C THR A 283 3.68 7.67 -25.62
N LEU A 284 4.83 7.19 -26.12
CA LEU A 284 4.87 6.28 -27.26
C LEU A 284 4.26 4.90 -26.96
N LEU A 285 4.40 4.42 -25.73
CA LEU A 285 3.79 3.15 -25.30
C LEU A 285 2.29 3.29 -25.02
N THR A 286 1.82 4.48 -24.62
CA THR A 286 0.40 4.73 -24.32
C THR A 286 -0.46 4.78 -25.58
N ASP A 287 0.11 5.18 -26.73
CA ASP A 287 -0.56 5.22 -28.03
C ASP A 287 -0.61 3.85 -28.75
N GLY A 288 0.06 2.83 -28.21
CA GLY A 288 -0.09 1.45 -28.70
C GLY A 288 -1.49 0.89 -28.41
N PRO A 289 -1.98 -0.12 -29.16
CA PRO A 289 -3.22 -0.81 -28.85
C PRO A 289 -3.15 -1.30 -27.40
N ARG A 290 -3.93 -0.65 -26.51
CA ARG A 290 -3.91 -0.86 -25.06
C ARG A 290 -3.88 -2.35 -24.78
N SER A 291 -2.73 -2.85 -24.34
CA SER A 291 -2.67 -4.18 -23.73
C SER A 291 -3.66 -4.12 -22.56
N ALA A 292 -4.60 -5.05 -22.52
CA ALA A 292 -5.69 -5.06 -21.54
C ALA A 292 -5.14 -4.78 -20.13
N PRO A 293 -5.83 -3.97 -19.31
CA PRO A 293 -5.33 -3.53 -18.01
C PRO A 293 -4.82 -4.72 -17.19
N ILE A 294 -3.68 -4.53 -16.51
CA ILE A 294 -2.94 -5.51 -15.68
C ILE A 294 -3.86 -6.25 -14.68
N ALA A 295 -5.03 -5.68 -14.36
CA ALA A 295 -6.11 -6.36 -13.64
C ALA A 295 -6.53 -7.71 -14.27
N ALA A 296 -6.43 -7.89 -15.60
CA ALA A 296 -6.72 -9.14 -16.30
C ALA A 296 -5.61 -10.20 -16.13
N ALA A 297 -4.36 -9.78 -15.87
CA ALA A 297 -3.24 -10.68 -15.60
C ALA A 297 -3.20 -11.17 -14.13
N ARG A 298 -4.02 -10.60 -13.24
CA ARG A 298 -4.01 -10.88 -11.79
C ARG A 298 -4.46 -12.28 -11.38
N GLY A 299 -4.88 -13.16 -12.28
CA GLY A 299 -5.34 -14.51 -11.89
C GLY A 299 -6.44 -14.50 -10.81
N LEU A 300 -7.08 -13.35 -10.58
CA LEU A 300 -8.38 -13.26 -9.96
C LEU A 300 -9.24 -14.07 -10.88
N THR A 301 -9.57 -15.29 -10.43
CA THR A 301 -10.54 -16.21 -11.05
C THR A 301 -11.50 -15.37 -11.85
N THR A 302 -11.34 -15.43 -13.19
CA THR A 302 -12.23 -14.77 -14.12
C THR A 302 -13.62 -15.02 -13.60
N ALA A 303 -14.30 -13.96 -13.15
CA ALA A 303 -15.71 -14.06 -12.84
C ALA A 303 -16.32 -14.82 -14.02
N PRO A 304 -17.02 -15.94 -13.77
CA PRO A 304 -17.43 -16.87 -14.82
C PRO A 304 -18.04 -16.09 -15.97
N ALA A 305 -17.60 -16.42 -17.18
CA ALA A 305 -17.93 -15.71 -18.42
C ALA A 305 -19.36 -15.14 -18.36
N PRO A 306 -19.55 -13.84 -18.71
CA PRO A 306 -20.85 -13.20 -18.60
C PRO A 306 -21.86 -14.06 -19.33
N ARG A 307 -22.77 -14.67 -18.57
CA ARG A 307 -23.89 -15.41 -19.14
C ARG A 307 -24.58 -14.48 -20.13
N PRO A 308 -24.84 -14.93 -21.36
CA PRO A 308 -25.53 -14.10 -22.34
C PRO A 308 -26.85 -13.59 -21.72
N ASN A 309 -26.96 -12.27 -21.63
CA ASN A 309 -28.16 -11.50 -21.32
C ASN A 309 -28.94 -11.95 -20.08
N ARG A 310 -28.32 -11.89 -18.89
CA ARG A 310 -29.13 -11.55 -17.71
C ARG A 310 -29.35 -10.03 -17.78
N PRO A 311 -30.59 -9.53 -17.97
CA PRO A 311 -30.83 -8.09 -17.99
C PRO A 311 -30.22 -7.50 -16.73
N THR A 312 -29.33 -6.52 -16.92
CA THR A 312 -28.76 -5.72 -15.84
C THR A 312 -29.93 -5.34 -14.94
N PRO A 313 -29.96 -5.75 -13.65
CA PRO A 313 -31.00 -5.32 -12.75
C PRO A 313 -31.05 -3.80 -12.85
N ALA A 314 -32.22 -3.26 -13.21
CA ALA A 314 -32.39 -1.82 -13.24
C ALA A 314 -31.82 -1.25 -11.94
N PRO A 315 -31.03 -0.14 -12.00
CA PRO A 315 -30.45 0.44 -10.80
C PRO A 315 -31.54 0.53 -9.74
N ASN A 316 -31.32 -0.14 -8.61
CA ASN A 316 -32.32 -0.21 -7.55
C ASN A 316 -32.77 1.23 -7.28
N PRO A 317 -34.08 1.52 -7.40
CA PRO A 317 -34.58 2.88 -7.29
C PRO A 317 -34.05 3.46 -5.99
N SER A 318 -33.52 4.68 -6.07
CA SER A 318 -33.03 5.40 -4.89
C SER A 318 -34.07 5.28 -3.79
N PRO A 319 -33.70 4.78 -2.59
CA PRO A 319 -34.68 4.48 -1.56
C PRO A 319 -35.50 5.72 -1.26
N GLN A 320 -36.83 5.59 -1.33
CA GLN A 320 -37.72 6.70 -1.00
C GLN A 320 -37.45 7.17 0.44
N PRO A 321 -37.45 8.49 0.70
CA PRO A 321 -37.29 9.02 2.04
C PRO A 321 -38.43 8.52 2.93
N MET A 322 -38.09 7.93 4.07
CA MET A 322 -39.04 7.41 5.05
C MET A 322 -39.05 8.31 6.28
N SER A 323 -40.19 8.46 6.94
CA SER A 323 -40.23 9.02 8.29
C SER A 323 -39.66 8.01 9.30
N ALA A 324 -39.26 8.47 10.50
CA ALA A 324 -38.74 7.58 11.55
C ALA A 324 -39.74 6.47 11.93
N ALA A 325 -41.04 6.78 11.95
CA ALA A 325 -42.09 5.80 12.20
C ALA A 325 -42.21 4.76 11.08
N GLN A 326 -42.12 5.19 9.81
CA GLN A 326 -42.11 4.29 8.65
C GLN A 326 -40.87 3.40 8.63
N LEU A 327 -39.70 3.96 8.95
CA LEU A 327 -38.45 3.21 9.03
C LEU A 327 -38.54 2.11 10.09
N ARG A 328 -39.02 2.44 11.30
CA ARG A 328 -39.23 1.47 12.37
C ARG A 328 -40.24 0.40 11.97
N ALA A 329 -41.37 0.78 11.36
CA ALA A 329 -42.37 -0.17 10.87
C ALA A 329 -41.80 -1.12 9.81
N ALA A 330 -41.00 -0.61 8.86
CA ALA A 330 -40.37 -1.42 7.82
C ALA A 330 -39.33 -2.40 8.38
N VAL A 331 -38.54 -1.99 9.40
CA VAL A 331 -37.60 -2.88 10.10
C VAL A 331 -38.36 -3.96 10.88
N THR A 332 -39.39 -3.58 11.66
CA THR A 332 -40.24 -4.53 12.40
C THR A 332 -40.93 -5.53 11.48
N ALA A 333 -41.36 -5.09 10.30
CA ALA A 333 -41.98 -5.93 9.29
C ALA A 333 -40.98 -6.81 8.52
N GLY A 334 -39.68 -6.71 8.79
CA GLY A 334 -38.63 -7.45 8.08
C GLY A 334 -38.43 -7.00 6.62
N GLN A 335 -38.94 -5.82 6.25
CA GLN A 335 -38.78 -5.26 4.90
C GLN A 335 -37.41 -4.63 4.67
N LEU A 336 -36.72 -4.27 5.75
CA LEU A 336 -35.36 -3.74 5.74
C LEU A 336 -34.44 -4.66 6.51
N THR A 337 -33.48 -5.24 5.80
CA THR A 337 -32.37 -5.99 6.43
C THR A 337 -31.44 -5.04 7.18
N LEU A 338 -30.66 -5.57 8.13
CA LEU A 338 -29.66 -4.79 8.86
C LEU A 338 -28.64 -4.12 7.91
N GLU A 339 -28.21 -4.83 6.87
CA GLU A 339 -27.28 -4.28 5.87
C GLU A 339 -27.89 -3.11 5.11
N GLN A 340 -29.13 -3.26 4.63
CA GLN A 340 -29.85 -2.18 3.97
C GLN A 340 -30.07 -0.99 4.89
N LEU A 341 -30.42 -1.23 6.17
CA LEU A 341 -30.59 -0.19 7.16
C LEU A 341 -29.30 0.62 7.38
N LEU A 342 -28.16 -0.06 7.56
CA LEU A 342 -26.87 0.60 7.80
C LEU A 342 -26.28 1.27 6.54
N ALA A 343 -26.68 0.84 5.34
CA ALA A 343 -26.27 1.42 4.07
C ALA A 343 -27.06 2.70 3.69
N ARG A 344 -28.28 2.88 4.24
CA ARG A 344 -29.11 4.06 3.97
C ARG A 344 -28.47 5.34 4.54
N ARG A 345 -28.64 6.44 3.80
CA ARG A 345 -28.10 7.78 4.12
C ARG A 345 -29.17 8.87 4.18
N ASP A 346 -30.44 8.50 4.23
CA ASP A 346 -31.50 9.50 4.38
C ASP A 346 -31.51 10.12 5.80
N PRO A 347 -31.96 11.38 5.95
CA PRO A 347 -31.92 12.09 7.23
C PRO A 347 -32.63 11.37 8.37
N ALA A 348 -33.73 10.67 8.09
CA ALA A 348 -34.49 9.94 9.10
C ALA A 348 -33.71 8.74 9.62
N THR A 349 -33.02 8.00 8.74
CA THR A 349 -32.15 6.90 9.15
C THR A 349 -30.94 7.40 9.94
N ILE A 350 -30.30 8.48 9.49
CA ILE A 350 -29.11 9.05 10.16
C ILE A 350 -29.43 9.51 11.58
N ALA A 351 -30.59 10.16 11.78
CA ALA A 351 -31.00 10.69 13.07
C ALA A 351 -31.66 9.66 14.00
N ALA A 352 -32.01 8.47 13.50
CA ALA A 352 -32.65 7.45 14.31
C ALA A 352 -31.69 6.86 15.35
N ASP A 353 -32.21 6.56 16.54
CA ASP A 353 -31.47 5.88 17.59
C ASP A 353 -31.15 4.44 17.15
N ALA A 354 -29.85 4.10 17.16
CA ALA A 354 -29.38 2.80 16.69
C ALA A 354 -29.88 1.65 17.59
N THR A 355 -30.02 1.88 18.90
CA THR A 355 -30.49 0.87 19.85
C THR A 355 -31.97 0.55 19.61
N ASP A 356 -32.80 1.57 19.42
CA ASP A 356 -34.23 1.42 19.16
C ASP A 356 -34.50 0.72 17.81
N LEU A 357 -33.74 1.05 16.77
CA LEU A 357 -33.86 0.38 15.48
C LEU A 357 -33.39 -1.07 15.52
N LEU A 358 -32.26 -1.36 16.18
CA LEU A 358 -31.78 -2.74 16.31
C LEU A 358 -32.74 -3.61 17.11
N ARG A 359 -33.38 -3.07 18.16
CA ARG A 359 -34.45 -3.76 18.93
C ARG A 359 -35.71 -4.05 18.12
N ALA A 360 -35.91 -3.37 16.99
CA ALA A 360 -37.02 -3.64 16.09
C ALA A 360 -36.75 -4.80 15.12
N LEU A 361 -35.52 -5.36 15.08
CA LEU A 361 -35.21 -6.47 14.18
C LEU A 361 -35.93 -7.76 14.64
N PRO A 362 -36.75 -8.39 13.78
CA PRO A 362 -37.59 -9.52 14.18
C PRO A 362 -36.82 -10.81 14.47
N GLU A 363 -35.55 -10.90 14.06
CA GLU A 363 -34.73 -12.12 14.16
C GLU A 363 -33.78 -12.12 15.36
N HIS A 364 -33.76 -11.07 16.18
CA HIS A 364 -32.79 -10.94 17.26
C HIS A 364 -33.45 -10.65 18.60
N THR A 365 -33.04 -11.39 19.63
CA THR A 365 -33.51 -11.16 20.99
C THR A 365 -32.92 -9.87 21.57
N THR A 366 -33.66 -9.23 22.47
CA THR A 366 -33.20 -8.00 23.15
C THR A 366 -31.88 -8.21 23.90
N ASP A 367 -31.64 -9.41 24.44
CA ASP A 367 -30.40 -9.77 25.12
C ASP A 367 -29.21 -9.88 24.18
N GLN A 368 -29.41 -10.46 23.00
CA GLN A 368 -28.37 -10.55 21.97
C GLN A 368 -27.98 -9.15 21.49
N ILE A 369 -28.96 -8.30 21.17
CA ILE A 369 -28.73 -6.92 20.74
C ILE A 369 -27.99 -6.15 21.84
N SER A 370 -28.40 -6.29 23.11
CA SER A 370 -27.76 -5.61 24.24
C SER A 370 -26.33 -6.09 24.51
N ARG A 371 -26.00 -7.35 24.21
CA ARG A 371 -24.62 -7.85 24.25
C ARG A 371 -23.78 -7.28 23.11
N THR A 372 -24.30 -7.28 21.89
CA THR A 372 -23.60 -6.75 20.72
C THR A 372 -23.35 -5.24 20.85
N LEU A 373 -24.34 -4.47 21.31
CA LEU A 373 -24.19 -3.03 21.57
C LEU A 373 -23.09 -2.74 22.62
N ARG A 374 -23.05 -3.52 23.71
CA ARG A 374 -21.98 -3.41 24.71
C ARG A 374 -20.60 -3.77 24.15
N ALA A 375 -20.51 -4.84 23.36
CA ALA A 375 -19.25 -5.25 22.71
C ALA A 375 -18.74 -4.17 21.73
N ALA A 376 -19.64 -3.53 20.99
CA ALA A 376 -19.34 -2.43 20.08
C ALA A 376 -19.18 -1.06 20.77
N LYS A 377 -19.36 -1.00 22.11
CA LYS A 377 -19.33 0.23 22.92
C LYS A 377 -20.29 1.31 22.39
N ILE A 378 -21.49 0.91 21.97
CA ILE A 378 -22.54 1.82 21.50
C ILE A 378 -23.46 2.14 22.70
N GLY A 379 -23.64 3.42 23.00
CA GLY A 379 -24.49 3.88 24.10
C GLY A 379 -25.96 4.02 23.70
N ASN A 380 -26.84 4.10 24.70
CA ASN A 380 -28.21 4.54 24.46
C ASN A 380 -28.19 5.99 23.94
N GLY A 381 -29.00 6.33 22.95
CA GLY A 381 -29.02 7.67 22.35
C GLY A 381 -28.06 7.84 21.17
N THR A 382 -27.18 6.87 20.87
CA THR A 382 -26.28 6.96 19.71
C THR A 382 -27.09 6.83 18.43
N SER A 383 -27.01 7.84 17.56
CA SER A 383 -27.69 7.82 16.27
C SER A 383 -26.99 6.91 15.27
N VAL A 384 -27.70 6.35 14.29
CA VAL A 384 -27.09 5.50 13.24
C VAL A 384 -26.02 6.26 12.45
N GLY A 385 -26.19 7.57 12.28
CA GLY A 385 -25.23 8.46 11.64
C GLY A 385 -23.88 8.54 12.33
N GLU A 386 -23.86 8.44 13.67
CA GLU A 386 -22.65 8.56 14.49
C GLU A 386 -21.86 7.24 14.60
N LEU A 387 -22.43 6.13 14.13
CA LEU A 387 -21.76 4.84 14.15
C LEU A 387 -20.52 4.85 13.26
N THR A 388 -19.36 4.59 13.87
CA THR A 388 -18.09 4.42 13.16
C THR A 388 -18.13 3.21 12.22
N LEU A 389 -17.28 3.19 11.19
CA LEU A 389 -17.19 2.06 10.26
C LEU A 389 -16.91 0.73 10.98
N PHE A 390 -16.08 0.76 12.02
CA PHE A 390 -15.77 -0.40 12.84
C PHE A 390 -17.00 -0.92 13.60
N GLN A 391 -17.79 -0.02 14.19
CA GLN A 391 -19.02 -0.38 14.88
C GLN A 391 -20.07 -0.95 13.92
N ARG A 392 -20.23 -0.37 12.73
CA ARG A 392 -21.12 -0.89 11.69
C ARG A 392 -20.72 -2.31 11.27
N HIS A 393 -19.43 -2.55 11.06
CA HIS A 393 -18.91 -3.88 10.71
C HIS A 393 -19.12 -4.91 11.83
N LEU A 394 -18.88 -4.53 13.10
CA LEU A 394 -19.15 -5.39 14.25
C LEU A 394 -20.63 -5.76 14.37
N LEU A 395 -21.54 -4.78 14.18
CA LEU A 395 -22.98 -5.03 14.19
C LEU A 395 -23.39 -6.01 13.09
N LEU A 396 -22.90 -5.81 11.87
CA LEU A 396 -23.18 -6.70 10.74
C LEU A 396 -22.68 -8.12 11.02
N THR A 397 -21.44 -8.27 11.46
CA THR A 397 -20.85 -9.59 11.71
C THR A 397 -21.58 -10.32 12.84
N ALA A 398 -21.79 -9.65 13.98
CA ALA A 398 -22.36 -10.28 15.16
C ALA A 398 -23.86 -10.60 15.05
N LEU A 399 -24.60 -9.89 14.21
CA LEU A 399 -26.03 -10.09 14.03
C LEU A 399 -26.36 -10.96 12.81
N SER A 400 -25.57 -10.91 11.73
CA SER A 400 -25.76 -11.79 10.57
C SER A 400 -25.36 -13.24 10.81
N ASP A 401 -24.35 -13.50 11.67
CA ASP A 401 -23.85 -14.86 11.93
C ASP A 401 -24.66 -15.60 13.01
N ALA A 402 -25.62 -14.93 13.64
CA ALA A 402 -26.40 -15.54 14.70
C ALA A 402 -27.46 -16.49 14.13
N PRO A 403 -27.46 -17.78 14.53
CA PRO A 403 -28.49 -18.70 14.06
C PRO A 403 -29.87 -18.20 14.51
N PRO A 404 -30.88 -18.22 13.62
CA PRO A 404 -32.22 -17.75 13.96
C PRO A 404 -32.75 -18.55 15.15
N THR A 405 -33.17 -17.86 16.21
CA THR A 405 -33.79 -18.52 17.36
C THR A 405 -35.10 -19.17 16.90
N PRO A 406 -35.36 -20.45 17.24
CA PRO A 406 -36.60 -21.11 16.87
C PRO A 406 -37.79 -20.34 17.45
N ARG A 407 -38.75 -19.96 16.60
CA ARG A 407 -39.99 -19.30 17.04
C ARG A 407 -40.79 -20.29 17.87
N SER A 408 -41.00 -19.97 19.14
CA SER A 408 -41.85 -20.72 20.08
C SER A 408 -43.33 -20.55 19.78
#